data_AF-U9VMW7-F1
#
_entry.id   AF-U9VMW7-F1
#
_cell.length_a   1.000
_cell.length_b   1.000
_cell.length_c   1.000
_cell.angle_alpha   90.00
_cell.angle_beta   90.00
_cell.angle_gamma   90.00
#
_symmetry.space_group_name_H-M   'P 1'
#
loop_
_entity.id
_entity.type
_entity.pdbx_description
1 polymer ?
#
loop_
_entity_poly.entity_id
_entity_poly.type
_entity_poly.pdbx_seq_one_letter_code
_entity_poly.pdbx_strand_id
1 'polypeptide(L)' 'MISFDSKHLHLLWSVVETHSHVLQELSDEALCLWLQKKIKDSIYLSHEDMGEIKAYIASRSHLIRDVANSQHL' A
#
# COMPACT_ATOMS: atom_id res chain seq x y z
N MET A 1 15.50 -12.90 8.74
CA MET A 1 14.17 -12.44 8.28
C MET A 1 13.96 -11.11 8.95
N ILE A 2 14.30 -10.03 8.24
CA ILE A 2 14.09 -8.69 8.75
C ILE A 2 12.58 -8.46 8.74
N SER A 3 12.08 -8.01 9.88
CA SER A 3 10.68 -8.00 10.19
C SER A 3 10.10 -6.75 9.57
N PHE A 4 9.34 -6.89 8.49
CA PHE A 4 8.39 -5.89 8.07
C PHE A 4 7.60 -5.38 9.30
N ASP A 5 7.94 -4.20 9.80
CA ASP A 5 7.45 -3.69 11.08
C ASP A 5 5.93 -3.48 11.00
N SER A 6 5.20 -3.82 12.06
CA SER A 6 3.76 -3.61 12.15
C SER A 6 3.38 -2.16 11.87
N LYS A 7 4.25 -1.21 12.22
CA LYS A 7 4.08 0.22 11.93
C LYS A 7 3.98 0.52 10.43
N HIS A 8 4.77 -0.17 9.60
CA HIS A 8 4.71 0.01 8.14
C HIS A 8 3.44 -0.58 7.54
N LEU A 9 2.95 -1.71 8.08
CA LEU A 9 1.66 -2.28 7.68
C LEU A 9 0.51 -1.33 8.05
N HIS A 10 0.52 -0.81 9.28
CA HIS A 10 -0.50 0.11 9.74
C HIS A 10 -0.52 1.38 8.90
N LEU A 11 0.65 1.93 8.55
CA LEU A 11 0.74 3.08 7.66
C LEU A 11 0.17 2.76 6.26
N LEU A 12 0.56 1.63 5.67
CA LEU A 12 0.03 1.20 4.37
C LEU A 12 -1.50 1.12 4.39
N TRP A 13 -2.07 0.44 5.36
CA TRP A 13 -3.53 0.27 5.45
C TRP A 13 -4.25 1.59 5.73
N SER A 14 -3.67 2.45 6.58
CA SER A 14 -4.21 3.80 6.81
C SER A 14 -4.19 4.65 5.53
N VAL A 15 -3.14 4.55 4.70
CA VAL A 15 -3.07 5.21 3.39
C VAL A 15 -4.15 4.67 2.46
N VAL A 16 -4.36 3.34 2.44
CA VAL A 16 -5.39 2.68 1.63
C VAL A 16 -6.79 3.16 2.01
N GLU A 17 -7.11 3.20 3.30
CA GLU A 17 -8.40 3.66 3.80
C GLU A 17 -8.63 5.13 3.49
N THR A 18 -7.64 5.99 3.73
CA THR A 18 -7.74 7.45 3.54
C THR A 18 -7.85 7.85 2.06
N HIS A 19 -7.24 7.08 1.16
CA HIS A 19 -7.19 7.40 -0.27
C HIS A 19 -7.95 6.40 -1.14
N SER A 20 -8.94 5.71 -0.54
CA SER A 20 -9.79 4.72 -1.20
C SER A 20 -10.31 5.21 -2.56
N HIS A 21 -10.86 6.42 -2.62
CA HIS A 21 -11.35 7.06 -3.85
C HIS A 21 -10.30 7.12 -4.98
N VAL A 22 -9.05 7.47 -4.67
CA VAL A 22 -7.96 7.49 -5.67
C VAL A 22 -7.65 6.07 -6.13
N LEU A 23 -7.58 5.11 -5.19
CA LEU A 23 -7.20 3.73 -5.49
C LEU A 23 -8.23 3.00 -6.34
N GLN A 24 -9.52 3.36 -6.23
CA GLN A 24 -10.61 2.81 -7.04
C GLN A 24 -10.46 3.14 -8.53
N GLU A 25 -9.92 4.31 -8.86
CA GLU A 25 -9.76 4.77 -10.25
C GLU A 25 -8.48 4.22 -10.92
N LEU A 26 -7.62 3.55 -10.17
CA LEU A 26 -6.35 3.03 -10.65
C LEU A 26 -6.44 1.57 -11.08
N SER A 27 -5.71 1.23 -12.15
CA SER A 27 -5.43 -0.17 -12.47
C SER A 27 -4.56 -0.81 -11.38
N ASP A 28 -4.52 -2.14 -11.32
CA ASP A 28 -3.71 -2.92 -10.37
C ASP A 28 -2.25 -2.46 -10.32
N GLU A 29 -1.67 -2.24 -11.50
CA GLU A 29 -0.29 -1.79 -11.64
C GLU A 29 -0.11 -0.35 -11.14
N ALA A 30 -1.03 0.54 -11.52
CA ALA A 30 -0.98 1.94 -11.11
C ALA A 30 -1.22 2.10 -9.59
N LEU A 31 -2.11 1.29 -9.01
CA LEU A 31 -2.36 1.19 -7.57
C LEU A 31 -1.09 0.78 -6.82
N CYS A 32 -0.40 -0.25 -7.31
CA CYS A 32 0.83 -0.73 -6.69
C CYS A 32 1.91 0.36 -6.72
N LEU A 33 2.10 1.04 -7.85
CA LEU A 33 3.08 2.12 -7.99
C LEU A 33 2.72 3.34 -7.13
N TRP A 34 1.45 3.69 -7.08
CA TRP A 34 0.97 4.82 -6.30
C TRP A 34 1.19 4.60 -4.80
N LEU A 35 0.86 3.40 -4.28
CA LEU A 35 1.06 3.06 -2.87
C LEU A 35 2.54 3.03 -2.49
N GLN A 36 3.39 2.43 -3.35
CA GLN A 36 4.84 2.46 -3.15
C GLN A 36 5.35 3.90 -3.03
N LYS A 37 4.93 4.78 -3.93
CA LYS A 37 5.33 6.19 -3.90
C LYS A 37 4.84 6.89 -2.63
N LYS A 38 3.57 6.71 -2.26
CA LYS A 38 3.00 7.35 -1.06
C LYS A 38 3.67 6.92 0.23
N ILE A 39 3.97 5.63 0.37
CA ILE A 39 4.64 5.13 1.56
C ILE A 39 6.07 5.67 1.62
N LYS A 40 6.79 5.67 0.48
CA LYS A 40 8.13 6.27 0.38
C LYS A 40 8.14 7.76 0.73
N ASP A 41 7.10 8.49 0.35
CA ASP A 41 6.98 9.92 0.67
C ASP A 41 6.58 10.16 2.14
N SER A 42 5.97 9.17 2.80
CA SER A 42 5.48 9.28 4.18
C SER A 42 6.51 8.85 5.23
N ILE A 43 7.42 7.95 4.88
CA ILE A 43 8.45 7.43 5.79
C ILE A 43 9.78 7.19 5.08
N TYR A 44 10.88 7.41 5.81
CA TYR A 44 12.21 7.03 5.33
C TYR A 44 12.38 5.52 5.49
N LEU A 45 12.40 4.80 4.36
CA LEU A 45 12.59 3.36 4.30
C LEU A 45 13.97 3.02 3.75
N SER A 46 14.58 1.95 4.28
CA SER A 46 15.75 1.38 3.63
C SER A 46 15.38 0.76 2.28
N HIS A 47 16.38 0.52 1.43
CA HIS A 47 16.16 -0.13 0.14
C HIS A 47 15.62 -1.56 0.29
N GLU A 48 15.98 -2.25 1.38
CA GLU A 48 15.48 -3.60 1.70
C GLU A 48 14.00 -3.55 2.10
N ASP A 49 13.63 -2.66 3.03
CA ASP A 49 12.23 -2.49 3.45
C ASP A 49 11.33 -2.10 2.27
N MET A 50 11.84 -1.29 1.34
CA MET A 50 11.11 -0.90 0.13
C MET A 50 10.85 -2.11 -0.79
N GLY A 51 11.81 -3.03 -0.88
CA GLY A 51 11.66 -4.29 -1.62
C GLY A 51 10.57 -5.16 -1.02
N GLU A 52 10.54 -5.28 0.31
CA GLU A 52 9.51 -6.04 1.04
C GLU A 52 8.12 -5.40 0.90
N ILE A 53 8.02 -4.06 0.99
CA ILE A 53 6.75 -3.32 0.77
C ILE A 53 6.21 -3.54 -0.62
N LYS A 54 7.08 -3.45 -1.64
CA LYS A 54 6.67 -3.71 -3.02
C LYS A 54 6.14 -5.13 -3.20
N ALA A 55 6.85 -6.13 -2.67
CA ALA A 55 6.42 -7.52 -2.74
C ALA A 55 5.09 -7.75 -2.00
N TYR A 56 4.94 -7.15 -0.82
CA TYR A 56 3.72 -7.23 -0.02
C TYR A 56 2.53 -6.62 -0.76
N ILE A 57 2.65 -5.38 -1.27
CA ILE A 57 1.57 -4.70 -2.00
C ILE A 57 1.16 -5.52 -3.23
N ALA A 58 2.13 -6.01 -4.01
CA ALA A 58 1.84 -6.83 -5.18
C ALA A 58 1.10 -8.13 -4.82
N SER A 59 1.50 -8.81 -3.73
CA SER A 59 0.85 -10.03 -3.25
C SER A 59 -0.58 -9.81 -2.73
N ARG A 60 -0.92 -8.57 -2.35
CA ARG A 60 -2.22 -8.21 -1.74
C ARG A 60 -3.00 -7.19 -2.57
N SER A 61 -2.67 -7.01 -3.84
CA SER A 61 -3.30 -6.01 -4.71
C SER A 61 -4.82 -6.17 -4.80
N HIS A 62 -5.33 -7.40 -4.78
CA HIS A 62 -6.75 -7.71 -4.74
C HIS A 62 -7.40 -7.29 -3.41
N LEU A 63 -6.82 -7.65 -2.27
CA LEU A 63 -7.35 -7.25 -0.97
C LEU A 63 -7.35 -5.71 -0.81
N ILE A 64 -6.30 -5.05 -1.27
CA ILE A 64 -6.22 -3.59 -1.27
C ILE A 64 -7.34 -2.99 -2.14
N ARG A 65 -7.66 -3.61 -3.29
CA ARG A 65 -8.80 -3.24 -4.13
C ARG A 65 -10.12 -3.36 -3.37
N ASP A 66 -10.33 -4.50 -2.73
CA ASP A 66 -11.56 -4.80 -2.03
C ASP A 66 -11.79 -3.82 -0.89
N VAL A 67 -10.74 -3.52 -0.11
CA VAL A 67 -10.79 -2.52 0.96
C VAL A 67 -11.04 -1.12 0.39
N ALA A 68 -10.38 -0.74 -0.70
CA ALA A 68 -10.63 0.55 -1.34
C ALA A 68 -12.09 0.67 -1.79
N ASN A 69 -12.66 -0.40 -2.37
CA ASN A 69 -14.06 -0.44 -2.80
C ASN A 69 -15.06 -0.48 -1.64
N SER A 70 -14.71 -1.09 -0.49
CA SER A 70 -15.61 -1.23 0.66
C SER A 70 -15.79 0.06 1.46
N GLN A 71 -14.92 1.06 1.31
CA GLN A 71 -15.01 2.36 1.99
C GLN A 71 -16.13 3.26 1.43
N HIS A 72 -16.96 2.78 0.49
CA HIS A 72 -18.04 3.52 -0.16
C HIS A 72 -19.46 3.03 0.22
N LEU A 73 -19.59 2.32 1.35
CA LEU A 73 -20.88 1.93 1.95
C LEU A 73 -21.28 2.87 3.08
#